data_AF-A0A935NYJ3-F1
#
_entry.id   AF-A0A935NYJ3-F1
#
_cell.length_a   1.000
_cell.length_b   1.000
_cell.length_c   1.000
_cell.angle_alpha   90.00
_cell.angle_beta   90.00
_cell.angle_gamma   90.00
#
_symmetry.space_group_name_H-M   'P 1'
#
loop_
_entity.id
_entity.type
_entity.pdbx_description
1 polymer ?
#
loop_
_entity_poly.entity_id
_entity_poly.type
_entity_poly.pdbx_seq_one_letter_code
_entity_poly.pdbx_strand_id
1 'polypeptide(L)'
;MESSAEKNVTVEVVSRQFLDCTLYLDLGTSRQRLGKATGMATTVFGVQWNAETVNAVEARLVAETLGKGQEGTLVSSPFRMSEGGRVVWTIQGHQNRPPSEVSLGLY
;
A
#
# COMPACT_ATOMS: atom_id res chain seq x y z
N MET A 1 -20.07 -12.39 -23.41
CA MET A 1 -19.49 -11.21 -22.73
C MET A 1 -19.25 -11.62 -21.30
N GLU A 2 -18.09 -12.19 -21.02
CA GLU A 2 -17.70 -12.47 -19.64
C GLU A 2 -17.43 -11.12 -18.98
N SER A 3 -18.29 -10.77 -18.02
CA SER A 3 -18.06 -9.65 -17.13
C SER A 3 -16.77 -9.96 -16.39
N SER A 4 -15.71 -9.20 -16.67
CA SER A 4 -14.49 -9.21 -15.86
C SER A 4 -14.92 -8.83 -14.44
N ALA A 5 -15.16 -9.83 -13.59
CA ALA A 5 -15.63 -9.60 -12.23
C ALA A 5 -14.60 -8.71 -11.53
N GLU A 6 -15.01 -7.50 -11.19
CA GLU A 6 -14.18 -6.56 -10.45
C GLU A 6 -13.81 -7.20 -9.12
N LYS A 7 -12.53 -7.49 -8.92
CA LYS A 7 -12.04 -8.12 -7.69
C LYS A 7 -11.61 -7.03 -6.71
N ASN A 8 -11.95 -7.21 -5.44
CA ASN A 8 -11.72 -6.25 -4.36
C ASN A 8 -10.81 -6.83 -3.26
N VAL A 9 -9.86 -6.03 -2.79
CA VAL A 9 -8.78 -6.29 -1.81
C VAL A 9 -8.82 -5.07 -0.96
N THR A 10 -8.74 -5.34 0.33
CA THR A 10 -8.63 -4.31 1.32
C THR A 10 -7.14 -4.07 1.57
N VAL A 11 -6.67 -2.87 1.27
CA VAL A 11 -5.34 -2.41 1.71
C VAL A 11 -5.52 -1.56 2.96
N GLU A 12 -4.97 -2.04 4.06
CA GLU A 12 -4.93 -1.30 5.32
C GLU A 12 -3.52 -0.80 5.57
N VAL A 13 -3.37 0.51 5.76
CA VAL A 13 -2.10 1.13 6.12
C VAL A 13 -2.17 1.68 7.52
N VAL A 14 -1.29 1.18 8.38
CA VAL A 14 -1.13 1.64 9.75
C VAL A 14 0.05 2.59 9.80
N SER A 15 -0.21 3.89 9.83
CA SER A 15 0.81 4.93 9.95
C SER A 15 1.07 5.27 11.41
N ARG A 16 2.34 5.21 11.84
CA ARG A 16 2.78 5.58 13.19
C ARG A 16 3.70 6.79 13.17
N GLN A 17 3.74 7.52 14.29
CA GLN A 17 4.63 8.68 14.54
C GLN A 17 4.49 9.83 13.53
N PHE A 18 3.26 10.35 13.36
CA PHE A 18 2.97 11.55 12.56
C PHE A 18 3.36 11.48 11.08
N LEU A 19 3.53 10.28 10.52
CA LEU A 19 3.91 10.11 9.11
C LEU A 19 2.70 10.28 8.19
N ASP A 20 2.58 11.44 7.55
CA ASP A 20 1.67 11.62 6.44
C ASP A 20 2.32 11.07 5.16
N CYS A 21 1.57 10.30 4.37
CA CYS A 21 2.08 9.77 3.11
C CYS A 21 1.01 9.66 2.03
N THR A 22 1.45 9.74 0.77
CA THR A 22 0.65 9.34 -0.39
C THR A 22 1.01 7.90 -0.74
N LEU A 23 -0.02 7.07 -0.87
CA LEU A 23 0.11 5.63 -1.10
C LEU A 23 -0.21 5.28 -2.55
N TYR A 24 0.58 4.34 -3.06
CA TYR A 24 0.45 3.76 -4.37
C TYR A 24 0.55 2.25 -4.28
N LEU A 25 -0.18 1.57 -5.14
CA LEU A 25 -0.01 0.16 -5.44
C LEU A 25 0.77 0.05 -6.73
N ASP A 26 1.93 -0.59 -6.65
CA ASP A 26 2.79 -0.89 -7.79
C ASP A 26 2.57 -2.35 -8.20
N LEU A 27 2.14 -2.55 -9.45
CA LEU A 27 1.88 -3.84 -10.07
C LEU A 27 2.95 -4.18 -11.10
N GLY A 28 4.14 -3.55 -11.03
CA GLY A 28 5.27 -3.76 -11.93
C GLY A 28 5.10 -3.13 -13.32
N THR A 29 3.94 -3.30 -13.96
CA THR A 29 3.60 -2.71 -15.26
C THR A 29 2.78 -1.43 -15.14
N SER A 30 2.18 -1.20 -13.97
CA SER A 30 1.37 -0.03 -13.69
C SER A 30 1.49 0.37 -12.22
N ARG A 31 1.28 1.66 -11.97
CA ARG A 31 1.23 2.21 -10.61
C ARG A 31 -0.10 2.93 -10.43
N GLN A 32 -0.87 2.52 -9.43
CA GLN A 32 -2.15 3.09 -9.08
C GLN A 32 -2.02 3.90 -7.79
N ARG A 33 -2.49 5.15 -7.79
CA ARG A 33 -2.59 5.93 -6.56
C ARG A 33 -3.79 5.46 -5.74
N LEU A 34 -3.55 5.09 -4.48
CA LEU A 34 -4.60 4.66 -3.55
C LEU A 34 -5.21 5.85 -2.80
N GLY A 35 -4.37 6.76 -2.31
CA GLY A 35 -4.82 7.93 -1.55
C GLY A 35 -3.77 8.44 -0.58
N LYS A 36 -4.21 9.12 0.48
CA LYS A 36 -3.34 9.60 1.56
C LYS A 36 -3.63 8.84 2.84
N ALA A 37 -2.59 8.41 3.55
CA ALA A 37 -2.70 7.97 4.94
C ALA A 37 -2.12 9.05 5.84
N THR A 38 -2.87 9.41 6.88
CA THR A 38 -2.46 10.45 7.82
C THR A 38 -1.71 9.86 9.00
N GLY A 39 -0.81 10.64 9.58
CA GLY A 39 -0.02 10.23 10.73
C GLY A 39 -0.87 9.75 11.91
N MET A 40 -0.45 8.65 12.54
CA MET A 40 -1.13 8.02 13.70
C MET A 40 -2.55 7.50 13.40
N ALA A 41 -2.82 7.13 12.15
CA ALA A 41 -4.11 6.55 11.76
C ALA A 41 -3.94 5.19 11.08
N THR A 42 -5.01 4.41 11.11
CA THR A 42 -5.21 3.29 10.20
C THR A 42 -6.10 3.76 9.07
N THR A 43 -5.61 3.68 7.83
CA THR A 43 -6.37 4.08 6.64
C THR A 43 -6.64 2.86 5.78
N VAL A 44 -7.90 2.67 5.39
CA VAL A 44 -8.36 1.51 4.64
C VAL A 44 -8.74 1.94 3.22
N PHE A 45 -8.20 1.24 2.23
CA PHE A 45 -8.49 1.46 0.81
C PHE A 45 -9.12 0.20 0.22
N GLY A 46 -10.25 0.38 -0.48
CA GLY A 46 -10.78 -0.61 -1.38
C GLY A 46 -10.08 -0.49 -2.72
N VAL A 47 -9.35 -1.53 -3.12
CA VAL A 47 -8.66 -1.55 -4.40
C VAL A 47 -9.44 -2.47 -5.33
N GLN A 48 -9.96 -1.91 -6.42
CA GLN A 48 -10.48 -2.69 -7.53
C GLN A 48 -9.30 -3.12 -8.41
N TRP A 49 -9.21 -4.40 -8.77
CA TRP A 49 -8.29 -4.86 -9.83
C TRP A 49 -8.95 -5.88 -10.75
N ASN A 50 -8.31 -6.03 -11.91
CA ASN A 50 -8.58 -7.11 -12.85
C ASN A 50 -7.63 -8.29 -12.57
N ALA A 51 -8.18 -9.48 -12.31
CA ALA A 51 -7.41 -10.69 -12.01
C ALA A 51 -6.55 -11.20 -13.18
N GLU A 52 -6.99 -10.91 -14.41
CA GLU A 52 -6.34 -11.39 -15.65
C GLU A 52 -4.94 -10.79 -15.82
N THR A 53 -4.70 -9.60 -15.26
CA THR A 53 -3.38 -8.95 -15.28
C THR A 53 -2.48 -9.33 -14.10
N VAL A 54 -3.00 -10.00 -13.06
CA VAL A 54 -2.32 -10.08 -11.74
C VAL A 54 -2.11 -11.51 -11.21
N ASN A 55 -2.72 -12.54 -11.80
CA ASN A 55 -2.38 -13.93 -11.42
C ASN A 55 -0.88 -14.30 -11.57
N ALA A 56 -0.07 -13.42 -12.19
CA ALA A 56 1.37 -13.60 -12.38
C ALA A 56 2.27 -12.51 -11.74
N VAL A 57 1.74 -11.45 -11.11
CA VAL A 57 2.56 -10.26 -10.79
C VAL A 57 2.66 -10.01 -9.29
N GLU A 58 3.91 -9.96 -8.80
CA GLU A 58 4.23 -9.49 -7.45
C GLU A 58 3.87 -8.00 -7.32
N ALA A 59 2.95 -7.69 -6.42
CA ALA A 59 2.57 -6.32 -6.09
C ALA A 59 3.45 -5.76 -4.97
N ARG A 60 3.61 -4.44 -4.95
CA ARG A 60 4.28 -3.70 -3.86
C ARG A 60 3.45 -2.50 -3.48
N LEU A 61 3.45 -2.16 -2.20
CA LEU A 61 2.94 -0.88 -1.72
C LEU A 61 4.08 0.13 -1.70
N VAL A 62 3.80 1.34 -2.16
CA VAL A 62 4.76 2.45 -2.16
C VAL A 62 4.14 3.61 -1.38
N ALA A 63 4.87 4.14 -0.40
CA ALA A 63 4.49 5.34 0.31
C ALA A 63 5.49 6.45 0.02
N GLU A 64 4.99 7.56 -0.51
CA GLU A 64 5.73 8.81 -0.62
C GLU A 64 5.41 9.64 0.61
N THR A 65 6.40 9.78 1.50
CA THR A 65 6.21 10.44 2.79
C THR A 65 6.32 11.95 2.66
N LEU A 66 5.42 12.65 3.35
CA LEU A 66 5.23 14.08 3.27
C LEU A 66 5.63 14.68 4.62
N GLY A 67 6.54 15.66 4.62
CA GLY A 67 6.92 16.39 5.83
C GLY A 67 8.40 16.72 5.89
N LYS A 68 8.72 17.94 6.35
CA LYS A 68 10.11 18.42 6.45
C LYS A 68 10.97 17.46 7.28
N GLY A 69 12.00 16.88 6.65
CA GLY A 69 12.94 15.97 7.31
C GLY A 69 12.46 14.52 7.46
N GLN A 70 11.30 14.19 6.91
CA GLN A 70 10.77 12.83 6.78
C GLN A 70 10.43 12.46 5.33
N GLU A 71 10.82 13.29 4.36
CA GLU A 71 10.64 13.05 2.93
C GLU A 71 11.39 11.79 2.48
N GLY A 72 10.71 10.93 1.74
CA GLY A 72 11.28 9.69 1.25
C GLY A 72 10.26 8.79 0.57
N THR A 73 10.76 7.69 0.02
CA THR A 73 9.93 6.63 -0.56
C THR A 73 10.13 5.36 0.24
N LEU A 74 9.04 4.82 0.78
CA LEU A 74 8.97 3.47 1.31
C LEU A 74 8.42 2.54 0.26
N VAL A 75 9.00 1.35 0.17
CA VAL A 75 8.51 0.27 -0.69
C VAL A 75 8.36 -0.96 0.18
N SER A 76 7.20 -1.60 0.11
CA SER A 76 6.96 -2.81 0.87
C SER A 76 7.77 -3.99 0.34
N SER A 77 7.87 -5.01 1.17
CA SER A 77 8.16 -6.36 0.67
C SER A 77 7.13 -6.75 -0.41
N PRO A 78 7.52 -7.51 -1.46
CA PRO A 78 6.58 -7.92 -2.50
C PRO A 78 5.54 -8.89 -1.92
N PHE A 79 4.32 -8.83 -2.45
CA PHE A 79 3.23 -9.72 -2.06
C PHE A 79 2.35 -10.09 -3.25
N ARG A 80 1.59 -11.17 -3.10
CA ARG A 80 0.57 -11.57 -4.07
C ARG A 80 -0.79 -11.20 -3.53
N MET A 81 -1.60 -10.58 -4.38
CA MET A 81 -2.98 -10.25 -4.05
C MET A 81 -3.89 -11.44 -4.35
N SER A 82 -4.85 -11.68 -3.47
CA SER A 82 -5.91 -12.69 -3.64
C SER A 82 -7.26 -11.99 -3.66
N GLU A 83 -8.22 -12.57 -4.40
CA GLU A 83 -9.61 -12.07 -4.39
C GLU A 83 -10.20 -12.07 -2.98
N GLY A 84 -10.77 -10.93 -2.57
CA GLY A 84 -11.31 -10.77 -1.21
C GLY A 84 -10.25 -10.67 -0.12
N GLY A 85 -8.97 -10.76 -0.47
CA GLY A 85 -7.86 -10.73 0.48
C GLY A 85 -7.67 -9.37 1.13
N ARG A 86 -6.99 -9.37 2.27
CA ARG A 86 -6.61 -8.17 3.00
C ARG A 86 -5.10 -8.10 3.14
N VAL A 87 -4.55 -6.94 2.79
CA VAL A 87 -3.13 -6.61 2.95
C VAL A 87 -3.03 -5.56 4.04
N VAL A 88 -2.22 -5.82 5.07
CA VAL A 88 -1.96 -4.87 6.15
C VAL A 88 -0.50 -4.45 6.09
N TRP A 89 -0.25 -3.17 5.83
CA TRP A 89 1.08 -2.59 5.79
C TRP A 89 1.29 -1.61 6.93
N THR A 90 2.21 -1.93 7.83
CA THR A 90 2.56 -1.04 8.96
C THR A 90 3.83 -0.29 8.63
N ILE A 91 3.73 1.03 8.62
CA ILE A 91 4.85 1.95 8.39
C ILE A 91 5.05 2.84 9.61
N GLN A 92 6.30 3.18 9.88
CA GLN A 92 6.66 4.02 11.02
C GLN A 92 7.56 5.17 10.58
N GLY A 93 7.11 6.40 10.87
CA GLY A 93 7.97 7.57 10.82
C GLY A 93 8.98 7.55 11.95
N HIS A 94 10.11 8.23 11.76
CA HIS A 94 11.12 8.43 12.80
C HIS A 94 11.53 9.90 12.83
N GLN A 95 11.85 10.42 14.01
CA GLN A 95 12.48 11.74 14.10
C GLN A 95 13.94 11.62 13.65
N ASN A 96 14.36 12.45 12.71
CA ASN A 96 15.74 12.55 12.21
C ASN A 96 16.29 11.26 11.57
N ARG A 97 15.41 10.35 11.12
CA ARG A 97 15.79 9.16 10.34
C ARG A 97 14.74 8.90 9.27
N PRO A 98 15.11 8.24 8.16
CA PRO A 98 14.13 7.83 7.16
C PRO A 98 13.04 6.96 7.79
N PRO A 99 11.79 7.06 7.31
CA PRO A 99 10.71 6.18 7.73
C PRO A 99 11.05 4.73 7.36
N SER A 100 10.36 3.75 7.95
CA SER A 100 10.62 2.32 7.69
C SER A 100 9.35 1.47 7.64
N GLU A 101 9.38 0.40 6.84
CA GLU A 101 8.43 -0.71 6.98
C GLU A 101 8.65 -1.39 8.34
N VAL A 102 7.56 -1.65 9.05
CA VAL A 102 7.56 -2.44 10.29
C VAL A 102 7.14 -3.86 9.98
N SER A 103 6.07 -4.03 9.20
CA SER A 103 5.54 -5.35 8.83
C SER A 103 4.59 -5.28 7.65
N LEU A 104 4.49 -6.40 6.94
CA LEU A 104 3.49 -6.67 5.92
C LEU A 104 2.77 -7.98 6.24
N GLY A 105 1.44 -7.94 6.35
CA GLY A 105 0.59 -9.11 6.63
C GLY A 105 -0.43 -9.33 5.52
N LEU A 106 -0.72 -10.60 5.22
CA LEU A 106 -1.72 -11.03 4.24
C LEU A 106 -2.75 -11.92 4.95
N TYR A 107 -4.04 -11.61 4.78
CA TYR A 107 -5.16 -12.28 5.44
C TYR A 107 -6.27 -12.63 4.45
#